data_AF-A0A2N9ECE0-F1
#
_entry.id   AF-A0A2N9ECE0-F1
#
_cell.length_a   1.000
_cell.length_b   1.000
_cell.length_c   1.000
_cell.angle_alpha   90.00
_cell.angle_beta   90.00
_cell.angle_gamma   90.00
#
_symmetry.space_group_name_H-M   'P 1'
#
loop_
_entity.id
_entity.type
_entity.pdbx_description
1 polymer ?
#
loop_
_entity_poly.entity_id
_entity_poly.type
_entity_poly.pdbx_seq_one_letter_code
_entity_poly.pdbx_strand_id
1 'polypeptide(L)'
;MLNGVIATAVAAGLCTPEDAKVLAGRTDPQIINDSMALTIQCVAIVSNMGCRLHVRNLEVKTLRSQVTILQRLLKESKKKVGEVKEENKRLKALVDSYADDLVIRSTEQSKTTNKLQKQYEKATS
;
A
#
# COMPACT_ATOMS: atom_id res chain seq x y z
N MET A 1 1.62 45.19 34.84
CA MET A 1 2.29 46.28 34.10
C MET A 1 3.26 45.79 33.02
N LEU A 2 4.07 44.75 33.27
CA LEU A 2 5.11 44.28 32.33
C LEU A 2 4.57 43.79 30.95
N ASN A 3 3.39 43.15 30.92
CA ASN A 3 2.81 42.63 29.67
C ASN A 3 2.38 43.72 28.67
N GLY A 4 1.96 44.88 29.16
CA GLY A 4 1.53 45.99 28.31
C GLY A 4 2.70 46.60 27.54
N VAL A 5 3.83 46.82 28.22
CA VAL A 5 5.05 47.38 27.61
C VAL A 5 5.62 46.44 26.54
N ILE A 6 5.64 45.12 26.80
CA ILE A 6 6.09 44.12 25.82
C ILE A 6 5.14 44.08 24.61
N ALA A 7 3.83 44.08 24.84
CA ALA A 7 2.85 44.09 23.76
C ALA A 7 2.97 45.34 22.87
N THR A 8 3.17 46.51 23.47
CA THR A 8 3.40 47.77 22.73
C THR A 8 4.69 47.73 21.92
N ALA A 9 5.79 47.23 22.49
CA ALA A 9 7.07 47.11 21.79
C ALA A 9 7.00 46.13 20.62
N VAL A 10 6.33 44.98 20.80
CA VAL A 10 6.12 44.00 19.73
C VAL A 10 5.21 44.56 18.64
N ALA A 11 4.11 45.23 19.02
CA ALA A 11 3.20 45.85 18.05
C ALA A 11 3.91 46.94 17.22
N ALA A 12 4.76 47.76 17.86
CA ALA A 12 5.56 48.76 17.17
C ALA A 12 6.58 48.16 16.18
N GLY A 13 7.08 46.95 16.46
CA GLY A 13 7.96 46.21 15.54
C GLY A 13 7.23 45.50 14.39
N LEU A 14 5.91 45.36 14.48
CA LEU A 14 5.06 44.67 13.48
C LEU A 14 4.26 45.62 12.61
N CYS A 15 3.94 46.83 13.08
CA CYS A 15 3.17 47.81 12.32
C CYS A 15 4.04 48.48 11.25
N THR A 16 3.59 48.42 10.01
CA THR A 16 4.17 49.18 8.91
C THR A 16 3.63 50.63 8.89
N PRO A 17 4.32 51.58 8.24
CA PRO A 17 3.79 52.94 8.06
C PRO A 17 2.41 52.98 7.37
N GLU A 18 2.13 52.04 6.48
CA GLU A 18 0.83 51.86 5.82
C GLU A 18 -0.25 51.40 6.82
N ASP A 19 0.07 50.49 7.74
CA ASP A 19 -0.86 50.07 8.80
C ASP A 19 -1.23 51.27 9.70
N ALA A 20 -0.24 52.10 10.05
CA ALA A 20 -0.48 53.31 10.85
C ALA A 20 -1.42 54.31 10.13
N LYS A 21 -1.28 54.48 8.81
CA LYS A 21 -2.20 55.31 8.01
C LYS A 21 -3.62 54.75 7.99
N VAL A 22 -3.76 53.43 7.87
CA VAL A 22 -5.08 52.76 7.88
C VAL A 22 -5.75 52.88 9.24
N LEU A 23 -4.98 52.83 10.33
CA LEU A 23 -5.49 52.94 11.70
C LEU A 23 -5.81 54.38 12.11
N ALA A 24 -5.08 55.39 11.62
CA ALA A 24 -5.28 56.81 11.96
C ALA A 24 -6.68 57.36 11.63
N GLY A 25 -7.41 56.72 10.70
CA GLY A 25 -8.78 57.07 10.31
C GLY A 25 -9.88 56.25 10.99
N ARG A 26 -9.53 55.31 11.88
CA ARG A 26 -10.52 54.45 12.56
C ARG A 26 -10.71 54.85 14.01
N THR A 27 -11.94 54.64 14.50
CA THR A 27 -12.25 54.80 15.92
C THR A 27 -11.91 53.52 16.69
N ASP A 28 -11.60 53.65 17.98
CA ASP A 28 -11.29 52.48 18.83
C ASP A 28 -12.35 51.37 18.76
N PRO A 29 -13.67 51.67 18.80
CA PRO A 29 -14.69 50.63 18.66
C PRO A 29 -14.63 49.89 17.33
N GLN A 30 -14.27 50.56 16.23
CA GLN A 30 -14.16 49.95 14.92
C GLN A 30 -12.96 49.00 14.84
N ILE A 31 -11.79 49.45 15.33
CA ILE A 31 -10.59 48.62 15.40
C ILE A 31 -10.82 47.36 16.25
N ILE A 32 -11.50 47.51 17.39
CA ILE A 32 -11.85 46.39 18.28
C ILE A 32 -12.78 45.40 17.56
N ASN A 33 -13.85 45.88 16.92
CA ASN A 33 -14.79 45.02 16.21
C ASN A 33 -14.13 44.25 15.06
N ASP A 34 -13.27 44.91 14.27
CA ASP A 34 -12.54 44.27 13.17
C ASP A 34 -11.56 43.22 13.68
N SER A 35 -10.84 43.52 14.78
CA SER A 35 -9.93 42.58 15.44
C SER A 35 -10.68 41.36 16.00
N MET A 36 -11.86 41.57 16.60
CA MET A 36 -12.72 40.48 17.07
C MET A 36 -13.22 39.62 15.90
N ALA A 37 -13.67 40.23 14.80
CA ALA A 37 -14.11 39.51 13.62
C ALA A 37 -12.97 38.65 13.03
N LEU A 38 -11.77 39.21 12.92
CA LEU A 38 -10.59 38.48 12.47
C LEU A 38 -10.24 37.33 13.42
N THR A 39 -10.31 37.56 14.74
CA THR A 39 -10.07 36.52 15.75
C THR A 39 -11.06 35.36 15.62
N ILE A 40 -12.35 35.65 15.44
CA ILE A 40 -13.39 34.63 15.23
C ILE A 40 -13.12 33.82 13.96
N GLN A 41 -12.78 34.48 12.85
CA GLN A 41 -12.44 33.81 11.59
C GLN A 41 -11.19 32.93 11.73
N CYS A 42 -10.13 33.43 12.37
CA CYS A 42 -8.92 32.68 12.65
C CYS A 42 -9.22 31.42 13.48
N VAL A 43 -10.00 31.55 14.56
CA VAL A 43 -10.42 30.41 15.38
C VAL A 43 -11.20 29.39 14.57
N ALA A 44 -12.13 29.83 13.71
CA ALA A 44 -12.91 28.94 12.85
C ALA A 44 -12.02 28.17 11.85
N ILE A 45 -11.05 28.85 11.22
CA ILE A 45 -10.11 28.23 10.28
C ILE A 45 -9.22 27.20 10.99
N VAL A 46 -8.62 27.58 12.12
CA VAL A 46 -7.75 26.68 12.90
C VAL A 46 -8.53 25.48 13.42
N SER A 47 -9.76 25.69 13.89
CA SER A 47 -10.66 24.61 14.31
C SER A 47 -10.96 23.66 13.16
N ASN A 48 -11.31 24.17 11.98
CA ASN A 48 -11.57 23.35 10.80
C ASN A 48 -10.35 22.53 10.38
N MET A 49 -9.16 23.14 10.37
CA MET A 49 -7.90 22.44 10.11
C MET A 49 -7.66 21.32 11.13
N GLY A 50 -7.89 21.59 12.42
CA GLY A 50 -7.79 20.60 13.49
C GLY A 50 -8.72 19.41 13.28
N CYS A 51 -9.99 19.66 12.94
CA CYS A 51 -10.96 18.60 12.62
C CYS A 51 -10.52 17.76 11.42
N ARG A 52 -10.09 18.41 10.33
CA ARG A 52 -9.62 17.70 9.13
C ARG A 52 -8.38 16.85 9.43
N LEU A 53 -7.43 17.38 10.19
CA LEU A 53 -6.23 16.66 10.61
C LEU A 53 -6.59 15.44 11.48
N HIS A 54 -7.55 15.59 12.38
CA HIS A 54 -8.02 14.48 13.21
C HIS A 54 -8.61 13.33 12.37
N VAL A 55 -9.48 13.64 11.40
CA VAL A 55 -10.04 12.64 10.47
C VAL A 55 -8.95 11.95 9.66
N ARG A 56 -8.02 12.72 9.06
CA ARG A 56 -6.89 12.17 8.30
C ARG A 56 -6.00 11.27 9.17
N ASN A 57 -5.79 11.62 10.43
CA ASN A 57 -5.02 10.79 11.37
C ASN A 57 -5.67 9.43 11.62
N LEU A 58 -7.01 9.37 11.73
CA LEU A 58 -7.73 8.10 11.86
C LEU A 58 -7.61 7.25 10.60
N GLU A 59 -7.74 7.85 9.42
CA GLU A 59 -7.53 7.15 8.15
C GLU A 59 -6.11 6.59 8.02
N VAL A 60 -5.09 7.37 8.39
CA VAL A 60 -3.69 6.90 8.40
C VAL A 60 -3.50 5.72 9.36
N LYS A 61 -4.12 5.74 10.54
CA LYS A 61 -4.09 4.59 11.47
C LYS A 61 -4.74 3.35 10.86
N THR A 62 -5.90 3.51 10.23
CA THR A 62 -6.61 2.41 9.54
C THR A 62 -5.77 1.84 8.41
N LEU A 63 -5.19 2.69 7.55
CA LEU A 63 -4.31 2.28 6.46
C LEU A 63 -3.07 1.54 6.98
N ARG A 64 -2.45 2.02 8.06
CA ARG A 64 -1.30 1.34 8.69
C ARG A 64 -1.66 -0.08 9.13
N SER A 65 -2.83 -0.27 9.73
CA SER A 65 -3.33 -1.60 10.10
C SER A 65 -3.53 -2.50 8.87
N GLN A 66 -4.18 -1.99 7.82
CA GLN A 66 -4.38 -2.74 6.57
C GLN A 66 -3.06 -3.12 5.90
N VAL A 67 -2.09 -2.20 5.83
CA VAL A 67 -0.75 -2.47 5.29
C VAL A 67 -0.07 -3.61 6.05
N THR A 68 -0.20 -3.63 7.38
CA THR A 68 0.39 -4.69 8.22
C THR A 68 -0.23 -6.06 7.89
N ILE A 69 -1.55 -6.12 7.70
CA ILE A 69 -2.24 -7.35 7.30
C ILE A 69 -1.79 -7.81 5.91
N LEU A 70 -1.74 -6.89 4.94
CA LEU A 70 -1.32 -7.18 3.57
C LEU A 70 0.13 -7.67 3.50
N GLN A 71 1.04 -7.10 4.29
CA GLN A 71 2.43 -7.57 4.37
C GLN A 71 2.53 -9.02 4.86
N ARG A 72 1.70 -9.41 5.83
CA ARG A 72 1.64 -10.80 6.32
C ARG A 72 1.12 -11.75 5.23
N LEU A 73 0.03 -11.37 4.56
CA LEU A 73 -0.54 -12.17 3.48
C LEU A 73 0.44 -12.33 2.31
N LEU A 74 1.15 -11.26 1.95
CA LEU A 74 2.17 -11.31 0.91
C LEU A 74 3.31 -12.26 1.28
N LYS A 75 3.77 -12.23 2.54
CA LYS A 75 4.81 -13.15 3.03
C LYS A 75 4.35 -14.61 2.94
N GLU A 76 3.11 -14.89 3.34
CA GLU A 76 2.55 -16.24 3.27
C GLU A 76 2.37 -16.71 1.82
N SER A 77 1.85 -15.86 0.94
CA SER A 77 1.68 -16.17 -0.48
C SER A 77 3.02 -16.47 -1.15
N LYS A 78 4.07 -15.67 -0.89
CA LYS A 78 5.42 -15.93 -1.41
C LYS A 78 5.96 -17.29 -0.97
N LYS A 79 5.71 -17.71 0.28
CA LYS A 79 6.08 -19.04 0.77
C LYS A 79 5.36 -20.14 -0.02
N LYS A 80 4.03 -20.05 -0.16
CA LYS A 80 3.22 -21.04 -0.89
C LYS A 80 3.63 -21.15 -2.37
N VAL A 81 3.92 -20.02 -3.03
CA VAL A 81 4.43 -20.02 -4.41
C VAL A 81 5.76 -20.79 -4.52
N GLY A 82 6.65 -20.65 -3.53
CA GLY A 82 7.88 -21.42 -3.46
C GLY A 82 7.63 -22.92 -3.33
N GLU A 83 6.75 -23.33 -2.43
CA GLU A 83 6.38 -24.74 -2.21
C GLU A 83 5.80 -25.37 -3.48
N VAL A 84 4.82 -24.71 -4.10
CA VAL A 84 4.19 -25.17 -5.35
C VAL A 84 5.21 -25.27 -6.49
N LYS A 85 6.19 -24.35 -6.55
CA LYS A 85 7.24 -24.41 -7.58
C LYS A 85 8.13 -25.63 -7.41
N GLU A 86 8.50 -26.00 -6.19
CA GLU A 86 9.30 -27.20 -5.94
C GLU A 86 8.50 -28.49 -6.19
N GLU A 87 7.23 -28.51 -5.80
CA GLU A 87 6.35 -29.65 -6.10
C GLU A 87 6.16 -29.84 -7.61
N ASN A 88 5.96 -28.76 -8.36
CA ASN A 88 5.87 -28.82 -9.82
C ASN A 88 7.15 -29.38 -10.47
N LYS A 89 8.34 -29.06 -9.94
CA LYS A 89 9.59 -29.66 -10.44
C LYS A 89 9.63 -31.17 -10.20
N ARG A 90 9.21 -31.62 -9.01
CA ARG A 90 9.15 -33.06 -8.67
C ARG A 90 8.15 -33.80 -9.53
N LEU A 91 6.96 -33.22 -9.73
CA LEU A 91 5.94 -33.79 -10.61
C LEU A 91 6.42 -33.89 -12.05
N LYS A 92 7.12 -32.86 -12.55
CA LYS A 92 7.72 -32.91 -13.88
C LYS A 92 8.71 -34.08 -14.03
N ALA A 93 9.63 -34.24 -13.08
CA ALA A 93 10.58 -35.36 -13.10
C ALA A 93 9.88 -36.73 -13.05
N LEU A 94 8.78 -36.84 -12.28
CA LEU A 94 7.97 -38.06 -12.22
C LEU A 94 7.29 -38.37 -13.56
N VAL A 95 6.71 -37.34 -14.20
CA VAL A 95 6.08 -37.49 -15.52
C VAL A 95 7.09 -37.90 -16.58
N ASP A 96 8.27 -37.27 -16.59
CA ASP A 96 9.34 -37.61 -17.53
C ASP A 96 9.79 -39.08 -17.34
N SER A 97 10.01 -39.51 -16.09
CA SER A 97 10.34 -40.91 -15.78
C SER A 97 9.24 -41.90 -16.19
N TYR A 98 7.97 -41.53 -16.04
CA TYR A 98 6.85 -42.39 -16.44
C TYR A 98 6.73 -42.50 -17.97
N ALA A 99 6.98 -41.39 -18.69
CA ALA A 99 7.03 -41.40 -20.14
C ALA A 99 8.14 -42.32 -20.66
N ASP A 100 9.34 -42.26 -20.06
CA ASP A 100 10.45 -43.15 -20.40
C ASP A 100 10.12 -44.63 -20.17
N ASP A 101 9.55 -44.96 -19.00
CA ASP A 101 9.16 -46.34 -18.66
C ASP A 101 8.08 -46.88 -19.62
N LEU A 102 7.11 -46.05 -20.02
CA LEU A 102 6.11 -46.42 -21.02
C LEU A 102 6.73 -46.72 -22.39
N VAL A 103 7.70 -45.91 -22.84
CA VAL A 103 8.41 -46.14 -24.10
C VAL A 103 9.15 -47.47 -24.05
N ILE A 104 9.90 -47.73 -22.97
CA ILE A 104 10.64 -49.00 -22.79
C ILE A 104 9.67 -50.18 -22.89
N ARG A 105 8.60 -50.19 -22.09
CA ARG A 105 7.61 -51.28 -22.06
C ARG A 105 6.94 -51.49 -23.42
N SER A 106 6.61 -50.41 -24.13
CA SER A 106 6.02 -50.47 -25.47
C SER A 106 6.99 -51.10 -26.48
N THR A 107 8.28 -50.74 -26.44
CA THR A 107 9.29 -51.33 -27.33
C THR A 107 9.53 -52.81 -27.05
N GLU A 108 9.51 -53.22 -25.78
CA GLU A 108 9.63 -54.63 -25.39
C GLU A 108 8.43 -55.44 -25.85
N GLN A 109 7.22 -54.92 -25.65
CA GLN A 109 5.99 -55.56 -26.10
C GLN A 109 5.96 -55.69 -27.63
N SER A 110 6.36 -54.66 -28.37
CA SER A 110 6.48 -54.75 -29.83
C SER A 110 7.45 -55.85 -30.28
N LYS A 111 8.60 -55.98 -29.59
CA LYS A 111 9.56 -57.07 -29.85
C LYS A 111 8.97 -58.45 -29.58
N THR A 112 8.21 -58.64 -28.50
CA THR A 112 7.60 -59.94 -28.17
C THR A 112 6.47 -60.28 -29.13
N THR A 113 5.60 -59.33 -29.46
CA THR A 113 4.54 -59.50 -30.45
C THR A 113 5.11 -59.87 -31.83
N ASN A 114 6.15 -59.18 -32.29
CA ASN A 114 6.82 -59.50 -33.57
C ASN A 114 7.43 -60.92 -33.59
N LYS A 115 8.00 -61.38 -32.47
CA LYS A 115 8.51 -62.75 -32.36
C LYS A 115 7.40 -63.78 -32.42
N LEU A 116 6.30 -63.57 -31.70
CA LEU A 116 5.14 -64.46 -31.69
C LEU A 116 4.49 -64.54 -33.08
N GLN A 117 4.33 -63.40 -33.76
CA GLN A 117 3.78 -63.36 -35.11
C GLN A 117 4.62 -64.19 -36.09
N LYS A 118 5.94 -64.03 -36.08
CA LYS A 118 6.84 -64.85 -36.91
C LYS A 118 6.75 -66.34 -36.61
N GLN A 119 6.53 -66.74 -35.35
CA GLN A 119 6.33 -68.16 -35.00
C GLN A 119 4.99 -68.67 -35.53
N TYR A 120 3.93 -67.88 -35.43
CA TYR A 120 2.62 -68.23 -35.95
C TYR A 120 2.64 -68.43 -37.47
N GLU A 121 3.27 -67.50 -38.21
CA GLU A 121 3.44 -67.59 -39.66
C GLU A 121 4.20 -68.86 -40.09
N LYS A 122 5.23 -69.26 -39.33
CA LYS A 122 5.96 -70.52 -39.58
C LYS A 122 5.14 -71.78 -39.32
N ALA A 123 4.19 -71.73 -38.40
CA ALA A 123 3.36 -72.88 -38.05
C ALA A 123 2.16 -73.07 -38.99
N THR A 124 1.83 -72.04 -39.79
CA THR A 124 0.71 -72.03 -40.73
C THR A 124 1.13 -72.05 -42.21
N SER A 125 2.44 -72.05 -42.49
CA SER A 125 3.04 -72.17 -43.82
C SER A 125 3.68 -73.53 -44.05
#